data_AF-A0A2E4UW69-F1
#
_entry.id   AF-A0A2E4UW69-F1
#
_cell.length_a   1.000
_cell.length_b   1.000
_cell.length_c   1.000
_cell.angle_alpha   90.00
_cell.angle_beta   90.00
_cell.angle_gamma   90.00
#
_symmetry.space_group_name_H-M   'P 1'
#
loop_
_entity.id
_entity.type
_entity.pdbx_description
1 polymer ?
#
loop_
_entity_poly.entity_id
_entity_poly.type
_entity_poly.pdbx_seq_one_letter_code
_entity_poly.pdbx_strand_id
1 'polypeptide(L)'
;MHGARHTQPEPLSIRERDYVAAAEAGDVSHFRIIFKHILPNSVAPVIAQSALSMSYAVLTEAALGFIGVGVQPPTPTWGNMLQQSFPMLEQQPLL
;
A
#
# COMPACT_ATOMS: atom_id res chain seq x y z
N MET A 1 31.84 -5.64 -21.84
CA MET A 1 30.52 -6.08 -22.34
C MET A 1 29.49 -5.29 -21.54
N HIS A 2 28.95 -4.23 -22.12
CA HIS A 2 28.16 -3.22 -21.40
C HIS A 2 26.78 -3.78 -21.04
N GLY A 3 26.40 -3.61 -19.77
CA GLY A 3 25.18 -4.14 -19.18
C GLY A 3 23.93 -3.76 -19.98
N ALA A 4 23.12 -4.79 -20.26
CA ALA A 4 21.80 -4.62 -20.84
C ALA A 4 20.96 -3.73 -19.93
N ARG A 5 20.50 -2.59 -20.45
CA ARG A 5 19.51 -1.74 -19.79
C ARG A 5 18.22 -2.54 -19.63
N HIS A 6 17.87 -2.88 -18.39
CA HIS A 6 16.51 -3.22 -18.02
C HIS A 6 15.64 -1.98 -18.19
N THR A 7 15.17 -1.78 -19.42
CA THR A 7 14.07 -0.87 -19.69
C THR A 7 12.83 -1.68 -19.36
N GLN A 8 12.42 -1.70 -18.09
CA GLN A 8 11.11 -2.26 -17.75
C GLN A 8 10.08 -1.27 -18.31
N PRO A 9 9.28 -1.64 -19.30
CA PRO A 9 8.19 -0.80 -19.73
C PRO A 9 7.28 -0.58 -18.52
N GLU A 10 7.07 0.68 -18.14
CA GLU A 10 6.14 1.01 -17.06
C GLU A 10 4.76 0.50 -17.51
N PRO A 11 4.22 -0.57 -16.89
CA PRO A 11 3.07 -1.28 -17.43
C PRO A 11 1.82 -0.39 -17.46
N LEU A 12 1.82 0.69 -16.68
CA LEU A 12 0.77 1.71 -16.66
C LEU A 12 0.79 2.56 -17.94
N SER A 13 1.97 2.99 -18.40
CA SER A 13 2.09 3.90 -19.56
C SER A 13 1.67 3.25 -20.88
N ILE A 14 1.99 1.97 -21.08
CA ILE A 14 1.57 1.22 -22.27
C ILE A 14 0.07 0.96 -22.24
N ARG A 15 -0.47 0.61 -21.07
CA ARG A 15 -1.90 0.38 -20.92
C ARG A 15 -2.72 1.64 -21.15
N GLU A 16 -2.30 2.79 -20.63
CA GLU A 16 -2.96 4.07 -20.88
C GLU A 16 -3.06 4.38 -22.38
N ARG A 17 -1.99 4.15 -23.13
CA ARG A 17 -1.97 4.38 -24.59
C ARG A 17 -2.94 3.46 -25.33
N ASP A 18 -2.97 2.18 -24.98
CA ASP A 18 -3.91 1.22 -25.57
C ASP A 18 -5.37 1.57 -25.23
N TYR A 19 -5.64 2.10 -24.02
CA TYR A 19 -6.98 2.55 -23.63
C TYR A 19 -7.42 3.81 -24.37
N VAL A 20 -6.54 4.81 -24.52
CA VAL A 20 -6.83 6.04 -25.28
C VAL A 20 -7.05 5.71 -26.75
N ALA A 21 -6.20 4.87 -27.35
CA ALA A 21 -6.35 4.42 -28.73
C ALA A 21 -7.66 3.64 -28.93
N ALA A 22 -8.07 2.79 -27.98
CA ALA A 22 -9.34 2.07 -28.04
C ALA A 22 -10.56 2.99 -27.87
N ALA A 23 -10.43 4.08 -27.10
CA ALA A 23 -11.48 5.09 -26.93
C ALA A 23 -11.62 6.00 -28.16
N GLU A 24 -10.53 6.30 -28.86
CA GLU A 24 -10.55 7.06 -30.12
C GLU A 24 -11.01 6.19 -31.31
N ALA A 25 -10.72 4.89 -31.30
CA ALA A 25 -11.02 3.99 -32.41
C ALA A 25 -12.46 3.45 -32.45
N GLY A 26 -13.27 3.67 -31.42
CA GLY A 26 -14.61 3.07 -31.33
C GLY A 26 -15.68 4.04 -30.85
N ASP A 27 -16.84 3.98 -31.50
CA ASP A 27 -18.13 4.59 -31.08
C ASP A 27 -18.68 3.97 -29.77
N VAL A 28 -17.79 3.42 -28.93
CA VAL A 28 -18.11 2.66 -27.74
C VAL A 28 -17.96 3.58 -26.54
N SER A 29 -19.04 3.73 -25.77
CA SER A 29 -19.08 4.55 -24.56
C SER A 29 -17.85 4.30 -23.66
N HIS A 30 -17.14 5.38 -23.33
CA HIS A 30 -15.96 5.41 -22.47
C HIS A 30 -16.18 4.67 -21.14
N PHE A 31 -17.39 4.80 -20.59
CA PHE A 31 -17.81 4.09 -19.36
C PHE A 31 -17.76 2.57 -19.53
N ARG A 32 -18.13 2.03 -20.69
CA ARG A 32 -18.13 0.59 -20.94
C ARG A 32 -16.71 0.02 -20.95
N ILE A 33 -15.73 0.77 -21.48
CA ILE A 33 -14.32 0.37 -21.51
C ILE A 33 -13.73 0.40 -20.09
N ILE A 34 -14.03 1.45 -19.32
CA ILE A 34 -13.56 1.59 -17.93
C ILE A 34 -14.04 0.42 -17.06
N PHE A 35 -15.35 0.17 -17.03
CA PHE A 35 -15.91 -0.86 -16.15
C PHE A 35 -15.63 -2.29 -16.61
N LYS A 36 -15.51 -2.55 -17.91
CA LYS A 36 -15.32 -3.91 -18.44
C LYS A 36 -13.86 -4.33 -18.58
N HIS A 37 -12.94 -3.39 -18.77
CA HIS A 37 -11.54 -3.71 -19.06
C HIS A 37 -10.56 -3.10 -18.07
N ILE A 38 -10.72 -1.83 -17.69
CA ILE A 38 -9.76 -1.13 -16.83
C ILE A 38 -9.94 -1.56 -15.37
N LEU A 39 -11.16 -1.45 -14.83
CA LEU A 39 -11.49 -1.80 -13.46
C LEU A 39 -11.08 -3.23 -13.08
N PRO A 40 -11.53 -4.29 -13.77
CA PRO A 40 -11.18 -5.66 -13.39
C PRO A 40 -9.67 -5.97 -13.50
N ASN A 41 -8.93 -5.28 -14.38
CA ASN A 41 -7.48 -5.49 -14.54
C ASN A 41 -6.67 -4.73 -13.48
N SER A 42 -7.14 -3.55 -13.06
CA SER A 42 -6.44 -2.72 -12.07
C SER A 42 -6.83 -3.01 -10.62
N VAL A 43 -7.95 -3.70 -10.35
CA VAL A 43 -8.38 -4.02 -8.98
C VAL A 43 -7.36 -4.86 -8.22
N ALA A 44 -6.78 -5.89 -8.86
CA ALA A 44 -5.80 -6.76 -8.22
C ALA A 44 -4.54 -5.99 -7.71
N PRO A 45 -3.84 -5.18 -8.53
CA PRO A 45 -2.70 -4.39 -8.05
C PRO A 45 -3.10 -3.28 -7.07
N VAL A 46 -4.30 -2.71 -7.17
CA VAL A 46 -4.82 -1.71 -6.22
C VAL A 46 -5.04 -2.33 -4.84
N ILE A 47 -5.63 -3.52 -4.76
CA ILE A 47 -5.82 -4.25 -3.50
C ILE A 47 -4.47 -4.56 -2.86
N ALA A 48 -3.51 -5.06 -3.64
CA ALA A 48 -2.17 -5.35 -3.14
C ALA A 48 -1.47 -4.10 -2.58
N GLN A 49 -1.51 -2.97 -3.31
CA GLN A 49 -0.98 -1.69 -2.83
C GLN A 49 -1.69 -1.20 -1.57
N SER A 50 -3.01 -1.36 -1.50
CA SER A 50 -3.80 -0.95 -0.33
C SER A 50 -3.38 -1.75 0.91
N ALA A 51 -3.20 -3.07 0.78
CA ALA A 51 -2.71 -3.92 1.86
C ALA A 51 -1.31 -3.50 2.35
N LEU A 52 -0.40 -3.23 1.42
CA LEU A 52 0.95 -2.73 1.75
C LEU A 52 0.91 -1.38 2.46
N SER A 53 0.06 -0.46 1.98
CA SER A 53 -0.10 0.87 2.60
C SER A 53 -0.65 0.77 4.02
N MET A 54 -1.60 -0.15 4.25
CA MET A 54 -2.15 -0.41 5.58
C MET A 54 -1.07 -0.97 6.53
N SER A 55 -0.28 -1.94 6.07
CA SER A 55 0.85 -2.48 6.83
C SER A 55 1.84 -1.39 7.23
N TYR A 56 2.18 -0.50 6.29
CA TYR A 56 3.07 0.62 6.58
C TYR A 56 2.48 1.61 7.58
N ALA A 57 1.17 1.91 7.47
CA ALA A 57 0.48 2.79 8.40
C ALA A 57 0.51 2.25 9.84
N VAL A 58 0.20 0.96 10.02
CA VAL A 58 0.22 0.29 11.33
C VAL A 58 1.64 0.26 11.92
N LEU A 59 2.66 -0.08 11.12
CA LEU A 59 4.05 -0.06 11.58
C LEU A 59 4.49 1.34 12.00
N THR A 60 4.08 2.36 11.24
CA THR A 60 4.40 3.75 11.55
C THR A 60 3.73 4.20 12.84
N GLU A 61 2.44 3.91 13.03
CA GLU A 61 1.71 4.20 14.27
C GLU A 61 2.38 3.51 15.48
N ALA A 62 2.71 2.21 15.35
CA ALA A 62 3.35 1.45 16.40
C ALA A 62 4.74 2.00 16.75
N ALA A 63 5.55 2.35 15.76
CA ALA A 63 6.87 2.95 15.98
C ALA A 63 6.79 4.31 16.67
N LEU A 64 5.86 5.18 16.24
CA LEU A 64 5.64 6.48 16.86
C LEU A 64 5.14 6.36 18.30
N GLY A 65 4.20 5.45 18.56
CA GLY A 65 3.72 5.14 19.91
C GLY A 65 4.83 4.58 20.80
N PHE A 66 5.67 3.68 20.26
CA PHE A 66 6.78 3.09 21.00
C PHE A 66 7.82 4.14 21.47
N ILE A 67 8.13 5.13 20.63
CA ILE A 67 9.07 6.21 20.96
C ILE A 67 8.41 7.30 21.84
N GLY A 68 7.08 7.24 22.03
CA GLY A 68 6.33 8.19 22.87
C GLY A 68 5.82 9.44 22.14
N VAL A 69 5.91 9.48 20.81
CA VAL A 69 5.44 10.57 19.94
C VAL A 69 4.02 10.27 19.38
N GLY A 70 3.47 9.11 19.70
CA GLY A 70 2.11 8.70 19.34
C GLY A 70 1.02 9.35 20.19
N VAL A 71 -0.20 8.82 20.05
CA VAL A 71 -1.38 9.23 20.84
C VAL A 71 -1.06 9.13 22.33
N GLN A 72 -1.24 10.23 23.07
CA GLN A 72 -0.98 10.24 24.51
C GLN A 72 -2.04 9.39 25.25
N PRO A 73 -1.67 8.68 26.33
CA PRO A 73 -2.63 8.02 27.22
C PRO A 73 -3.74 9.01 27.63
N PRO A 74 -5.03 8.60 27.75
CA PRO A 74 -5.52 7.27 28.13
C PRO A 74 -5.95 6.35 26.98
N THR A 75 -5.88 6.78 25.72
CA THR A 75 -6.33 5.96 24.59
C THR A 75 -5.29 4.85 24.30
N PRO A 76 -5.67 3.56 24.38
CA PRO A 76 -4.74 2.47 24.09
C PRO A 76 -4.44 2.40 22.59
N THR A 77 -3.15 2.41 22.24
CA THR A 77 -2.64 2.18 20.89
C THR A 77 -1.65 1.02 20.91
N TRP A 78 -1.43 0.40 19.74
CA TRP A 78 -0.57 -0.79 19.65
C TRP A 78 0.89 -0.46 20.04
N GLY A 79 1.37 0.72 19.65
CA GLY A 79 2.72 1.20 20.02
C GLY A 79 2.90 1.47 21.50
N ASN A 80 1.92 2.11 22.15
CA ASN A 80 2.01 2.41 23.58
C ASN A 80 1.90 1.14 24.44
N MET A 81 1.08 0.17 24.03
CA MET A 81 0.97 -1.11 24.73
C MET A 81 2.31 -1.88 24.68
N LEU A 82 2.95 -1.92 23.51
CA LEU A 82 4.29 -2.51 23.37
C LEU A 82 5.33 -1.80 24.25
N GLN A 83 5.36 -0.46 24.21
CA GLN A 83 6.25 0.34 25.05
C GLN A 83 6.10 0.01 26.55
N GLN A 84 4.87 -0.10 27.04
CA GLN A 84 4.58 -0.38 28.45
C GLN A 84 4.98 -1.80 28.85
N SER A 85 4.83 -2.77 27.96
CA SER A 85 5.20 -4.17 28.22
C SER A 85 6.69 -4.46 28.19
N PHE A 86 7.49 -3.69 27.44
CA PHE A 86 8.93 -3.93 27.27
C PHE A 86 9.71 -3.96 28.60
N PRO A 87 9.54 -2.97 29.50
CA PRO A 87 10.18 -2.98 30.82
C PRO A 87 9.73 -4.15 31.71
N MET A 88 8.52 -4.68 31.50
CA MET A 88 8.01 -5.82 32.26
C MET A 88 8.76 -7.11 31.90
N LEU A 89 9.24 -7.24 30.66
CA LEU A 89 10.08 -8.37 30.24
C LEU A 89 11.43 -8.40 30.97
N GLU A 90 11.99 -7.23 31.31
CA GLU A 90 13.23 -7.16 32.10
C GLU A 90 13.00 -7.46 33.58
N GLN A 91 11.85 -7.08 34.13
CA GLN A 91 11.54 -7.27 35.55
C GLN A 91 11.00 -8.66 35.87
N GLN A 92 10.23 -9.25 34.96
CA GLN A 92 9.64 -10.59 35.11
C GLN A 92 9.65 -11.30 33.75
N PRO A 93 10.79 -11.86 33.33
CA PRO A 93 10.91 -12.56 32.05
C PRO A 93 10.09 -13.87 31.95
N LEU A 94 9.48 -14.35 33.04
CA LEU A 94 8.86 -15.69 33.15
C LEU A 94 7.47 -15.71 33.81
N LEU A 95 6.58 -14.77 33.47
CA LEU A 95 5.14 -15.06 33.45
C LEU A 95 4.74 -15.46 32.02
#